data_AF-A0A5I0FUN3-F1
#
_entry.id   AF-A0A5I0FUN3-F1
#
_cell.length_a   1.000
_cell.length_b   1.000
_cell.length_c   1.000
_cell.angle_alpha   90.00
_cell.angle_beta   90.00
_cell.angle_gamma   90.00
#
_symmetry.space_group_name_H-M   'P 1'
#
loop_
_entity.id
_entity.type
_entity.pdbx_description
1 polymer ?
#
loop_
_entity_poly.entity_id
_entity_poly.type
_entity_poly.pdbx_seq_one_letter_code
_entity_poly.pdbx_strand_id
1 'polypeptide(L)'
;MSLTAREFIGFDPATTGGDVTAMMVVERIHDRWQMGDIWLVEFDAFYDGVCVRDTAAFSTFSEALSFKRGSPVTLAIDPDCTDDELPF
;
A
#
# COMPACT_ATOMS: atom_id res chain seq x y z
N MET A 1 -27.14 -7.02 6.51
CA MET A 1 -25.95 -7.88 6.39
C MET A 1 -24.82 -6.98 5.93
N SER A 2 -23.85 -6.68 6.79
CA SER A 2 -22.69 -5.85 6.44
C SER A 2 -21.46 -6.74 6.58
N LEU A 3 -20.92 -7.21 5.45
CA LEU A 3 -19.63 -7.91 5.43
C LEU A 3 -18.56 -6.84 5.60
N THR A 4 -17.93 -6.82 6.77
CA THR A 4 -16.68 -6.09 7.01
C THR A 4 -15.63 -6.66 6.06
N ALA A 5 -15.23 -5.88 5.05
CA ALA A 5 -14.06 -6.18 4.25
C ALA A 5 -12.87 -6.26 5.22
N ARG A 6 -12.26 -7.46 5.31
CA ARG A 6 -10.98 -7.62 6.01
C ARG A 6 -9.91 -7.07 5.08
N GLU A 7 -9.57 -5.80 5.29
CA GLU A 7 -8.36 -5.21 4.72
C GLU A 7 -7.17 -5.89 5.40
N PHE A 8 -6.48 -6.77 4.68
CA PHE A 8 -5.18 -7.26 5.12
C PHE A 8 -4.15 -6.24 4.66
N ILE A 9 -3.92 -5.25 5.52
CA ILE A 9 -2.84 -4.27 5.39
C ILE A 9 -1.54 -5.07 5.51
N GLY A 10 -0.68 -5.00 4.49
CA GLY A 10 0.66 -5.56 4.54
C GLY A 10 1.39 -4.98 5.74
N PHE A 11 1.66 -5.83 6.73
CA PHE A 11 2.39 -5.47 7.93
C PHE A 11 3.87 -5.68 7.64
N ASP A 12 4.67 -4.61 7.66
CA ASP A 12 6.11 -4.73 7.80
C ASP A 12 6.44 -4.86 9.30
N PRO A 13 6.91 -6.03 9.79
CA PRO A 13 7.26 -6.22 11.19
C PRO A 13 8.59 -5.56 11.59
N ALA A 14 9.31 -4.89 10.69
CA ALA A 14 10.65 -4.37 10.95
C ALA A 14 10.70 -2.92 11.46
N THR A 15 9.63 -2.13 11.35
CA THR A 15 9.64 -0.71 11.70
C THR A 15 9.44 -0.51 13.20
N THR A 16 10.52 -0.17 13.92
CA THR A 16 10.53 0.09 15.36
C THR A 16 10.50 1.61 15.64
N GLY A 17 9.63 2.34 14.95
CA GLY A 17 9.47 3.80 15.06
C GLY A 17 8.05 4.17 14.70
N GLY A 18 7.39 4.98 15.54
CA GLY A 18 5.93 5.15 15.56
C GLY A 18 5.28 5.29 14.18
N ASP A 19 4.52 4.26 13.79
CA ASP A 19 3.87 4.17 12.48
C ASP A 19 2.87 5.31 12.29
N VAL A 20 3.27 6.35 11.57
CA VAL A 20 2.33 7.34 11.07
C VAL A 20 1.62 6.71 9.88
N THR A 21 0.33 6.41 10.05
CA THR A 21 -0.50 5.95 8.94
C THR A 21 -1.09 7.16 8.21
N ALA A 22 -0.95 7.18 6.88
CA ALA A 22 -1.48 8.25 6.05
C ALA A 22 -2.44 7.69 5.01
N MET A 23 -3.51 8.45 4.74
CA MET A 23 -4.42 8.17 3.65
C MET A 23 -3.83 8.69 2.34
N MET A 24 -3.49 7.78 1.43
CA MET A 24 -2.92 8.09 0.13
C MET A 24 -3.87 7.67 -0.99
N VAL A 25 -3.57 8.11 -2.21
CA VAL A 25 -4.34 7.74 -3.41
C VAL A 25 -3.45 6.98 -4.37
N VAL A 26 -3.92 5.83 -4.85
CA VAL A 26 -3.23 5.04 -5.85
C VAL A 26 -3.05 5.85 -7.13
N GLU A 27 -1.80 6.06 -7.54
CA GLU A 27 -1.45 6.81 -8.74
C GLU A 27 -1.25 5.89 -9.95
N ARG A 28 -0.62 4.73 -9.72
CA ARG A 28 -0.27 3.77 -10.77
C ARG A 28 -0.41 2.33 -10.27
N ILE A 29 -0.86 1.45 -11.14
CA ILE A 29 -0.78 -0.02 -10.95
C ILE A 29 0.33 -0.53 -11.86
N HIS A 30 1.27 -1.31 -11.31
CA HIS A 30 2.37 -1.90 -12.07
C HIS A 30 1.99 -3.26 -12.59
N ASP A 31 1.54 -4.15 -11.71
CA ASP A 31 1.18 -5.51 -12.09
C ASP A 31 0.09 -6.10 -11.20
N ARG A 32 -0.52 -7.19 -11.69
CA ARG A 32 -1.43 -8.04 -10.94
C ARG A 32 -1.08 -9.49 -11.20
N TRP A 33 -0.75 -10.22 -10.15
CA TRP A 33 -0.41 -11.63 -10.27
C TRP A 33 -1.05 -12.42 -9.14
N GLN A 34 -1.18 -13.73 -9.38
CA GLN A 34 -1.78 -14.64 -8.42
C GLN A 34 -0.68 -15.45 -7.71
N MET A 35 -0.78 -15.55 -6.39
CA MET A 35 0.07 -16.40 -5.57
C MET A 35 -0.83 -17.34 -4.73
N GLY A 36 -0.97 -18.59 -5.18
CA GLY A 36 -1.95 -19.52 -4.60
C GLY A 36 -3.37 -19.03 -4.80
N ASP A 37 -4.13 -18.89 -3.71
CA ASP A 37 -5.53 -18.41 -3.74
C ASP A 37 -5.65 -16.89 -3.55
N ILE A 38 -4.53 -16.16 -3.49
CA ILE A 38 -4.49 -14.71 -3.25
C ILE A 38 -4.04 -14.00 -4.53
N TRP A 39 -4.69 -12.88 -4.82
CA TRP A 39 -4.30 -11.93 -5.86
C TRP A 39 -3.51 -10.78 -5.26
N LEU A 40 -2.32 -10.53 -5.79
CA LEU A 40 -1.45 -9.43 -5.39
C LEU A 40 -1.51 -8.35 -6.46
N VAL A 41 -1.53 -7.09 -6.02
CA VAL A 41 -1.49 -5.92 -6.89
C VAL A 41 -0.38 -4.99 -6.42
N GLU A 42 0.62 -4.77 -7.26
CA GLU A 42 1.69 -3.79 -7.00
C GLU A 42 1.27 -2.42 -7.51
N PHE A 43 1.47 -1.39 -6.69
CA PHE A 43 1.03 -0.05 -7.00
C PHE A 43 1.93 1.03 -6.40
N ASP A 44 1.86 2.22 -6.98
CA ASP A 44 2.37 3.45 -6.38
C ASP A 44 1.18 4.24 -5.81
N ALA A 45 1.30 4.73 -4.58
CA ALA A 45 0.35 5.64 -3.95
C ALA A 45 1.02 6.96 -3.60
N PHE A 46 0.26 8.04 -3.74
CA PHE A 46 0.76 9.40 -3.61
C PHE A 46 -0.01 10.18 -2.54
N TYR A 47 0.72 10.91 -1.71
CA TYR A 47 0.19 11.87 -0.74
C TYR A 47 1.23 12.97 -0.50
N ASP A 48 0.82 14.22 -0.65
CA ASP A 48 1.60 15.42 -0.29
C ASP A 48 3.08 15.42 -0.76
N GLY A 49 3.32 15.06 -2.02
CA GLY A 49 4.68 15.01 -2.59
C GLY A 49 5.43 13.69 -2.36
N VAL A 50 4.93 12.82 -1.49
CA VAL A 50 5.48 11.50 -1.20
C VAL A 50 4.84 10.45 -2.10
N CYS A 51 5.67 9.64 -2.74
CA CYS A 51 5.26 8.48 -3.53
C CYS A 51 5.77 7.20 -2.85
N VAL A 52 4.86 6.31 -2.49
CA VAL A 52 5.17 5.02 -1.84
C VAL A 52 4.77 3.90 -2.79
N ARG A 53 5.68 2.95 -2.99
CA ARG A 53 5.40 1.70 -3.70
C ARG A 53 5.04 0.62 -2.70
N ASP A 54 3.92 -0.07 -2.93
CA ASP A 54 3.45 -1.13 -2.06
C ASP A 54 2.65 -2.20 -2.83
N THR A 55 2.29 -3.28 -2.14
CA THR A 55 1.52 -4.41 -2.65
C THR A 55 0.28 -4.67 -1.81
N ALA A 56 -0.88 -4.72 -2.45
CA ALA A 56 -2.16 -5.08 -1.81
C ALA A 56 -2.55 -6.52 -2.14
N ALA A 57 -3.12 -7.22 -1.16
CA ALA A 57 -3.58 -8.59 -1.29
C ALA A 57 -5.12 -8.67 -1.30
N PHE A 58 -5.67 -9.44 -2.23
CA PHE A 58 -7.10 -9.66 -2.41
C PHE A 58 -7.41 -11.15 -2.49
N SER A 59 -8.57 -11.55 -1.96
CA SER A 59 -8.98 -12.97 -2.01
C SER A 59 -9.55 -13.38 -3.37
N THR A 60 -9.95 -12.42 -4.19
CA THR A 60 -10.54 -12.70 -5.50
C THR A 60 -9.94 -11.83 -6.60
N PHE A 61 -9.93 -12.37 -7.82
CA PHE A 61 -9.51 -11.61 -9.00
C PHE A 61 -10.38 -10.35 -9.21
N SER A 62 -11.68 -10.43 -8.90
CA SER A 62 -12.59 -9.30 -9.06
C SER A 62 -12.27 -8.13 -8.14
N GLU A 63 -11.89 -8.40 -6.89
CA GLU A 63 -11.45 -7.37 -5.95
C GLU A 63 -10.15 -6.73 -6.42
N ALA A 64 -9.15 -7.53 -6.81
CA ALA A 64 -7.89 -7.04 -7.37
C ALA A 64 -8.07 -6.21 -8.65
N LEU A 65 -9.07 -6.54 -9.48
CA LEU A 65 -9.40 -5.77 -10.68
C LEU A 65 -10.13 -4.46 -10.34
N SER A 66 -10.93 -4.45 -9.27
CA SER A 66 -11.60 -3.23 -8.79
C SER A 66 -10.62 -2.22 -8.20
N PHE A 67 -9.51 -2.69 -7.64
CA PHE A 67 -8.40 -1.87 -7.17
C PHE A 67 -7.65 -1.25 -8.35
N LYS A 68 -7.67 0.08 -8.43
CA LYS A 68 -7.20 0.84 -9.58
C LYS A 68 -6.69 2.23 -9.17
N ARG A 69 -6.09 2.93 -10.12
CA ARG A 69 -5.76 4.35 -9.98
C ARG A 69 -6.96 5.15 -9.44
N GLY A 70 -6.72 5.98 -8.44
CA GLY A 70 -7.73 6.76 -7.73
C GLY A 70 -8.34 6.05 -6.51
N SER A 71 -7.99 4.78 -6.25
CA SER A 71 -8.44 4.09 -5.04
C SER A 71 -7.75 4.70 -3.82
N PRO A 72 -8.48 4.96 -2.73
CA PRO A 72 -7.86 5.34 -1.47
C PRO A 72 -7.17 4.14 -0.84
N VAL A 73 -6.02 4.38 -0.22
CA VAL A 73 -5.28 3.38 0.59
C VAL A 73 -4.77 4.03 1.86
N THR A 74 -4.62 3.25 2.92
CA THR A 74 -3.97 3.70 4.15
C THR A 74 -2.67 2.94 4.29
N LEU A 75 -1.54 3.66 4.23
CA LEU A 75 -0.21 3.07 4.31
C LEU A 75 0.52 3.61 5.53
N ALA A 76 1.37 2.77 6.14
CA ALA A 76 2.35 3.26 7.10
C ALA A 76 3.43 4.03 6.33
N ILE A 77 3.70 5.25 6.78
CA ILE A 77 4.79 6.08 6.27
C ILE A 77 5.76 6.25 7.42
N ASP A 78 7.03 5.98 7.17
CA ASP A 78 8.10 6.41 8.05
C ASP A 78 8.38 7.90 7.79
N PRO A 79 8.03 8.82 8.72
CA PRO A 79 8.28 10.24 8.55
C PRO A 79 9.79 10.57 8.50
N ASP A 80 10.67 9.67 8.94
CA ASP A 80 12.12 9.89 9.00
C ASP A 80 12.86 9.43 7.72
N CYS A 81 12.13 9.12 6.64
CA CYS A 81 12.74 8.92 5.31
C CYS A 81 13.24 10.22 4.64
N THR A 82 13.45 11.28 5.41
CA THR A 82 14.37 12.36 5.01
C THR A 82 15.78 11.80 5.05
N ASP A 83 16.36 11.66 3.86
CA ASP A 83 17.76 11.34 3.54
C ASP A 83 18.74 12.36 4.15
N ASP A 84 18.74 12.51 5.48
CA ASP A 84 19.67 13.32 6.27
C ASP A 84 20.95 12.52 6.60
N GLU A 85 21.31 11.54 5.78
CA GLU A 85 22.59 10.84 5.87
C GLU A 85 23.52 11.13 4.68
N LEU A 86 23.85 12.43 4.51
CA LEU A 86 25.12 12.80 3.88
C LEU A 86 25.84 13.90 4.69
N PRO A 87 26.85 13.53 5.49
CA PRO A 87 27.98 14.40 5.75
C PRO A 87 29.25 13.82 5.10
N PHE A 88 29.65 14.50 4.03
CA PHE A 88 30.97 14.70 3.38
C PHE A 88 32.17 13.79 3.77
#